data_AF-A0A8D0BZH5-F1
#
_entry.id   AF-A0A8D0BZH5-F1
#
_cell.length_a   1.000
_cell.length_b   1.000
_cell.length_c   1.000
_cell.angle_alpha   90.00
_cell.angle_beta   90.00
_cell.angle_gamma   90.00
#
_symmetry.space_group_name_H-M   'P 1'
#
loop_
_entity.id
_entity.type
_entity.pdbx_description
1 polymer ?
#
loop_
_entity_poly.entity_id
_entity_poly.type
_entity_poly.pdbx_seq_one_letter_code
_entity_poly.pdbx_strand_id
1 'polypeptide(L)'
;MRPNLLKMKETALMYLDRSGGLQKFMDDCKVYNADSKQSYAIFRFLVLINPSDITELDAEFGNYILHEPVKATQIFQSVCFTTVKTLSLIQEVKTEAQIRVVLKLTHLPSLPSYVLSLHKFALDYSSHRFYMLEGIVLAMTIVTKYTQGAKFVCCEEACQFCEEFQYIRVHTPGATEAATVRNDLACSFCSSPLQEDMKYRVLGDKQMIEMIDIKAISVFQGFSQSKMHIRFQSFTVFLRDELIDKMKLGNKYKVIGIPVCMESSSQITACLEANSVQPSDLKGPSSISRKFKCLLSLTSNSYWRFTALLANNFASEIVPPGIYNTLKLAILLSLVLTSDKDDTTSDYLDLLVLTNDSLIIDR
;
A
#
# COMPACT_ATOMS: atom_id res chain seq x y z
N MET A 1 -33.51 14.08 4.68
CA MET A 1 -32.39 13.31 4.11
C MET A 1 -32.03 13.90 2.76
N ARG A 2 -30.74 14.17 2.47
CA ARG A 2 -30.34 14.72 1.15
C ARG A 2 -30.47 13.60 0.10
N PRO A 3 -31.20 13.81 -1.01
CA PRO A 3 -31.50 12.77 -2.00
C PRO A 3 -30.24 12.07 -2.58
N ASN A 4 -29.10 12.78 -2.68
CA ASN A 4 -27.84 12.18 -3.16
C ASN A 4 -27.29 11.07 -2.24
N LEU A 5 -27.53 11.12 -0.93
CA LEU A 5 -26.94 10.14 0.00
C LEU A 5 -27.58 8.75 -0.12
N LEU A 6 -28.90 8.69 -0.34
CA LEU A 6 -29.61 7.41 -0.53
C LEU A 6 -29.15 6.73 -1.81
N LYS A 7 -29.05 7.50 -2.91
CA LYS A 7 -28.52 7.02 -4.18
C LYS A 7 -27.10 6.46 -4.04
N MET A 8 -26.22 7.15 -3.31
CA MET A 8 -24.85 6.65 -3.06
C MET A 8 -24.83 5.35 -2.25
N LYS A 9 -25.74 5.18 -1.27
CA LYS A 9 -25.86 3.93 -0.51
C LYS A 9 -26.35 2.78 -1.39
N GLU A 10 -27.33 3.02 -2.26
CA GLU A 10 -27.81 2.05 -3.24
C GLU A 10 -26.69 1.64 -4.20
N THR A 11 -25.94 2.60 -4.74
CA THR A 11 -24.78 2.33 -5.59
C THR A 11 -23.70 1.52 -4.88
N ALA A 12 -23.38 1.86 -3.62
CA ALA A 12 -22.43 1.11 -2.82
C ALA A 12 -22.88 -0.34 -2.60
N LEU A 13 -24.16 -0.57 -2.32
CA LEU A 13 -24.73 -1.92 -2.20
C LEU A 13 -24.66 -2.68 -3.53
N MET A 14 -25.06 -2.05 -4.64
CA MET A 14 -24.96 -2.65 -5.98
C MET A 14 -23.53 -3.03 -6.34
N TYR A 15 -22.55 -2.17 -5.99
CA TYR A 15 -21.15 -2.46 -6.20
C TYR A 15 -20.68 -3.68 -5.39
N LEU A 16 -21.04 -3.75 -4.10
CA LEU A 16 -20.70 -4.88 -3.25
C LEU A 16 -21.28 -6.20 -3.79
N ASP A 17 -22.52 -6.17 -4.29
CA ASP A 17 -23.16 -7.34 -4.89
C ASP A 17 -22.44 -7.78 -6.17
N ARG A 18 -22.21 -6.87 -7.13
CA ARG A 18 -21.56 -7.17 -8.43
C ARG A 18 -20.10 -7.60 -8.29
N SER A 19 -19.37 -7.04 -7.34
CA SER A 19 -17.95 -7.37 -7.09
C SER A 19 -17.76 -8.66 -6.29
N GLY A 20 -18.83 -9.29 -5.79
CA GLY A 20 -18.77 -10.38 -4.82
C GLY A 20 -18.33 -9.93 -3.42
N GLY A 21 -18.14 -8.63 -3.19
CA GLY A 21 -17.79 -8.04 -1.89
C GLY A 21 -18.86 -8.29 -0.82
N LEU A 22 -20.15 -8.33 -1.19
CA LEU A 22 -21.25 -8.61 -0.28
C LEU A 22 -21.20 -10.04 0.25
N GLN A 23 -20.91 -11.02 -0.62
CA GLN A 23 -20.76 -12.41 -0.22
C GLN A 23 -19.60 -12.58 0.75
N LYS A 24 -18.44 -12.01 0.41
CA LYS A 24 -17.28 -12.00 1.29
C LYS A 24 -17.60 -11.36 2.65
N PHE A 25 -18.30 -10.22 2.65
CA PHE A 25 -18.73 -9.55 3.88
C PHE A 25 -19.62 -10.44 4.75
N MET A 26 -20.58 -11.16 4.16
CA MET A 26 -21.42 -12.11 4.89
C MET A 26 -20.61 -13.27 5.46
N ASP A 27 -19.60 -13.75 4.73
CA ASP A 27 -18.72 -14.82 5.21
C ASP A 27 -17.81 -14.32 6.35
N ASP A 28 -17.28 -13.10 6.26
CA ASP A 28 -16.53 -12.44 7.33
C ASP A 28 -17.40 -12.27 8.60
N CYS A 29 -18.71 -11.97 8.46
CA CYS A 29 -19.63 -11.90 9.60
C CYS A 29 -19.78 -13.24 10.34
N LYS A 30 -19.74 -14.37 9.62
CA LYS A 30 -19.87 -15.70 10.24
C LYS A 30 -18.70 -16.02 11.16
N VAL A 31 -17.50 -15.51 10.85
CA VAL A 31 -16.30 -15.70 11.68
C VAL A 31 -16.52 -15.13 13.08
N TYR A 32 -17.11 -13.93 13.18
CA TYR A 32 -17.41 -13.31 14.46
C TYR A 32 -18.44 -14.09 15.29
N ASN A 33 -19.42 -14.72 14.65
CA ASN A 33 -20.41 -15.54 15.36
C ASN A 33 -19.86 -16.89 15.83
N ALA A 34 -18.90 -17.46 15.10
CA ALA A 34 -18.26 -18.72 15.48
C ALA A 34 -17.44 -18.57 16.77
N ASP A 35 -16.93 -17.36 17.01
CA ASP A 35 -16.04 -17.04 18.13
C ASP A 35 -16.82 -16.56 19.36
N SER A 36 -17.77 -17.39 19.82
CA SER A 36 -18.76 -17.09 20.88
C SER A 36 -18.19 -16.76 22.27
N LYS A 37 -16.86 -16.73 22.43
CA LYS A 37 -16.18 -16.47 23.72
C LYS A 37 -15.67 -15.04 23.88
N GLN A 38 -15.66 -14.23 22.83
CA GLN A 38 -15.14 -12.85 22.88
C GLN A 38 -16.23 -11.82 22.58
N SER A 39 -16.48 -10.91 23.52
CA SER A 39 -17.33 -9.75 23.27
C SER A 39 -16.57 -8.73 22.44
N TYR A 40 -16.97 -8.53 21.18
CA TYR A 40 -16.34 -7.57 20.29
C TYR A 40 -17.01 -6.19 20.40
N ALA A 41 -16.21 -5.14 20.65
CA ALA A 41 -16.71 -3.77 20.55
C ALA A 41 -16.66 -3.24 19.10
N ILE A 42 -15.71 -3.73 18.29
CA ILE A 42 -15.42 -3.21 16.95
C ILE A 42 -15.31 -4.38 15.98
N PHE A 43 -16.15 -4.39 14.95
CA PHE A 43 -16.18 -5.38 13.88
C PHE A 43 -15.52 -4.78 12.64
N ARG A 44 -14.43 -5.38 12.17
CA ARG A 44 -13.57 -4.83 11.12
C ARG A 44 -13.78 -5.58 9.81
N PHE A 45 -14.15 -4.86 8.76
CA PHE A 45 -14.39 -5.44 7.44
C PHE A 45 -13.53 -4.78 6.38
N LEU A 46 -12.96 -5.58 5.50
CA LEU A 46 -12.07 -5.13 4.43
C LEU A 46 -12.77 -5.24 3.08
N VAL A 47 -13.03 -4.09 2.48
CA VAL A 47 -13.72 -3.98 1.19
C VAL A 47 -12.70 -3.56 0.13
N LEU A 48 -12.53 -4.41 -0.88
CA LEU A 48 -11.72 -4.08 -2.05
C LEU A 48 -12.55 -3.20 -2.98
N ILE A 49 -11.97 -2.08 -3.38
CA ILE A 49 -12.62 -1.07 -4.21
C ILE A 49 -11.80 -0.86 -5.47
N ASN A 50 -12.47 -1.00 -6.61
CA ASN A 50 -12.02 -0.49 -7.89
C ASN A 50 -12.74 0.85 -8.13
N PRO A 51 -12.02 2.00 -8.08
CA PRO A 51 -12.63 3.30 -8.32
C PRO A 51 -13.29 3.44 -9.69
N SER A 52 -12.77 2.77 -10.72
CA SER A 52 -13.28 2.85 -12.09
C SER A 52 -14.70 2.26 -12.18
N ASP A 53 -14.89 1.06 -11.63
CA ASP A 53 -16.19 0.37 -11.62
C ASP A 53 -17.26 1.19 -10.90
N ILE A 54 -16.90 1.86 -9.80
CA ILE A 54 -17.85 2.70 -9.06
C ILE A 54 -18.16 3.98 -9.83
N THR A 55 -17.15 4.57 -10.49
CA THR A 55 -17.34 5.76 -11.33
C THR A 55 -18.28 5.48 -12.50
N GLU A 56 -18.24 4.27 -13.06
CA GLU A 56 -19.19 3.83 -14.10
C GLU A 56 -20.63 3.69 -13.58
N LEU A 57 -20.82 3.28 -12.32
CA LEU A 57 -22.14 3.20 -11.70
C LEU A 57 -22.67 4.57 -11.28
N ASP A 58 -21.82 5.37 -10.63
CA ASP A 58 -22.11 6.73 -10.20
C ASP A 58 -20.82 7.55 -10.14
N ALA A 59 -20.66 8.47 -11.09
CA ALA A 59 -19.48 9.31 -11.21
C ALA A 59 -19.28 10.24 -9.99
N GLU A 60 -20.35 10.72 -9.36
CA GLU A 60 -20.27 11.55 -8.16
C GLU A 60 -19.68 10.72 -7.02
N PHE A 61 -20.20 9.50 -6.82
CA PHE A 61 -19.71 8.61 -5.76
C PHE A 61 -18.26 8.14 -6.01
N GLY A 62 -17.90 7.85 -7.26
CA GLY A 62 -16.51 7.55 -7.64
C GLY A 62 -15.55 8.69 -7.28
N ASN A 63 -15.97 9.94 -7.53
CA ASN A 63 -15.20 11.12 -7.14
C ASN A 63 -15.08 11.26 -5.61
N TYR A 64 -16.16 10.97 -4.85
CA TYR A 64 -16.11 10.93 -3.38
C TYR A 64 -15.10 9.90 -2.86
N ILE A 65 -15.01 8.71 -3.44
CA ILE A 65 -14.04 7.69 -3.03
C ILE A 65 -12.60 8.16 -3.22
N LEU A 66 -12.33 8.83 -4.34
CA LEU A 66 -10.97 9.27 -4.70
C LEU A 66 -10.54 10.51 -3.91
N HIS A 67 -11.45 11.46 -3.65
CA HIS A 67 -11.14 12.78 -3.10
C HIS A 67 -11.56 12.98 -1.64
N GLU A 68 -12.55 12.23 -1.16
CA GLU A 68 -13.10 12.33 0.20
C GLU A 68 -13.27 10.93 0.85
N PRO A 69 -12.17 10.18 1.05
CA PRO A 69 -12.20 8.79 1.46
C PRO A 69 -12.88 8.54 2.79
N VAL A 70 -12.82 9.50 3.72
CA VAL A 70 -13.50 9.41 5.03
C VAL A 70 -15.02 9.38 4.86
N LYS A 71 -15.57 10.28 4.02
CA LYS A 71 -17.03 10.31 3.77
C LYS A 71 -17.47 9.08 2.98
N ALA A 72 -16.69 8.64 2.01
CA ALA A 72 -16.96 7.41 1.28
C ALA A 72 -16.99 6.19 2.22
N THR A 73 -16.05 6.10 3.16
CA THR A 73 -16.01 5.02 4.15
C THR A 73 -17.26 5.01 5.04
N GLN A 74 -17.76 6.17 5.46
CA GLN A 74 -19.01 6.28 6.23
C GLN A 74 -20.22 5.78 5.44
N ILE A 75 -20.28 6.00 4.12
CA ILE A 75 -21.36 5.49 3.27
C ILE A 75 -21.33 3.96 3.27
N PHE A 76 -20.17 3.35 3.05
CA PHE A 76 -20.03 1.88 3.11
C PHE A 76 -20.31 1.31 4.50
N GLN A 77 -19.87 2.00 5.56
CA GLN A 77 -20.16 1.63 6.95
C GLN A 77 -21.67 1.56 7.21
N SER A 78 -22.42 2.57 6.74
CA SER A 78 -23.87 2.61 6.90
C SER A 78 -24.58 1.51 6.12
N VAL A 79 -24.09 1.18 4.92
CA VAL A 79 -24.59 0.06 4.11
C VAL A 79 -24.35 -1.26 4.84
N CYS A 80 -23.12 -1.51 5.28
CA CYS A 80 -22.77 -2.71 6.05
C CYS A 80 -23.59 -2.86 7.33
N PHE A 81 -23.82 -1.77 8.08
CA PHE A 81 -24.66 -1.76 9.27
C PHE A 81 -26.11 -2.15 8.95
N THR A 82 -26.66 -1.53 7.91
CA THR A 82 -28.02 -1.83 7.46
C THR A 82 -28.12 -3.31 7.06
N THR A 83 -27.17 -3.82 6.28
CA THR A 83 -27.13 -5.25 5.89
C THR A 83 -27.06 -6.18 7.10
N VAL A 84 -26.20 -5.89 8.08
CA VAL A 84 -26.09 -6.70 9.32
C VAL A 84 -27.40 -6.74 10.08
N LYS A 85 -28.08 -5.59 10.21
CA LYS A 85 -29.38 -5.50 10.90
C LYS A 85 -30.50 -6.19 10.13
N THR A 86 -30.60 -5.97 8.82
CA THR A 86 -31.66 -6.55 7.99
C THR A 86 -31.54 -8.07 7.88
N LEU A 87 -30.32 -8.59 7.71
CA LEU A 87 -30.07 -10.02 7.59
C LEU A 87 -29.79 -10.70 8.93
N SER A 88 -29.79 -9.94 10.04
CA SER A 88 -29.48 -10.42 11.39
C SER A 88 -28.16 -11.20 11.46
N LEU A 89 -27.13 -10.70 10.76
CA LEU A 89 -25.85 -11.41 10.62
C LEU A 89 -25.05 -11.44 11.92
N ILE A 90 -25.13 -10.40 12.76
CA ILE A 90 -24.41 -10.32 14.04
C ILE A 90 -25.35 -9.70 15.06
N GLN A 91 -25.68 -10.45 16.12
CA GLN A 91 -26.65 -10.00 17.13
C GLN A 91 -26.08 -8.93 18.08
N GLU A 92 -24.77 -8.94 18.29
CA GLU A 92 -24.06 -8.05 19.23
C GLU A 92 -23.93 -6.60 18.73
N VAL A 93 -24.07 -6.40 17.40
CA VAL A 93 -24.02 -5.07 16.79
C VAL A 93 -25.29 -4.31 17.16
N LYS A 94 -25.16 -3.28 17.99
CA LYS A 94 -26.23 -2.35 18.38
C LYS A 94 -26.19 -1.08 17.54
N THR A 95 -25.03 -0.44 17.42
CA THR A 95 -24.84 0.87 16.77
C THR A 95 -23.97 0.78 15.52
N GLU A 96 -24.10 1.76 14.62
CA GLU A 96 -23.27 1.87 13.42
C GLU A 96 -21.78 2.07 13.76
N ALA A 97 -21.49 2.70 14.90
CA ALA A 97 -20.13 2.97 15.38
C ALA A 97 -19.30 1.70 15.66
N GLN A 98 -19.96 0.56 15.86
CA GLN A 98 -19.29 -0.73 16.06
C GLN A 98 -18.74 -1.32 14.77
N ILE A 99 -19.21 -0.86 13.59
CA ILE A 99 -18.74 -1.37 12.30
C ILE A 99 -17.64 -0.48 11.78
N ARG A 100 -16.47 -1.07 11.54
CA ARG A 100 -15.35 -0.42 10.88
C ARG A 100 -15.16 -1.01 9.49
N VAL A 101 -15.35 -0.19 8.47
CA VAL A 101 -15.03 -0.55 7.09
C VAL A 101 -13.67 0.04 6.71
N VAL A 102 -12.80 -0.77 6.13
CA VAL A 102 -11.54 -0.34 5.53
C VAL A 102 -11.66 -0.51 4.02
N LEU A 103 -11.74 0.62 3.31
CA LEU A 103 -11.75 0.64 1.84
C LEU A 103 -10.32 0.50 1.32
N LYS A 104 -10.06 -0.54 0.55
CA LYS A 104 -8.76 -0.79 -0.08
C LYS A 104 -8.84 -0.61 -1.58
N LEU A 105 -8.11 0.37 -2.10
CA LEU A 105 -8.06 0.64 -3.52
C LEU A 105 -7.20 -0.40 -4.24
N THR A 106 -7.76 -0.99 -5.30
CA THR A 106 -7.02 -1.88 -6.21
C THR A 106 -6.08 -1.10 -7.10
N HIS A 107 -6.45 0.10 -7.53
CA HIS A 107 -5.61 1.00 -8.30
C HIS A 107 -6.10 2.44 -8.19
N LEU A 108 -5.26 3.37 -8.65
CA LEU A 108 -5.64 4.75 -8.93
C LEU A 108 -5.59 4.99 -10.45
N PRO A 109 -6.44 5.90 -10.98
CA PRO A 109 -6.32 6.35 -12.36
C PRO A 109 -4.91 6.85 -12.65
N SER A 110 -4.36 6.52 -13.82
CA SER A 110 -3.03 6.92 -14.26
C SER A 110 -2.98 8.38 -14.73
N LEU A 111 -3.47 9.29 -13.89
CA LEU A 111 -3.48 10.72 -14.15
C LEU A 111 -2.35 11.39 -13.36
N PRO A 112 -1.66 12.41 -13.92
CA PRO A 112 -0.59 13.12 -13.24
C PRO A 112 -1.02 13.72 -11.88
N SER A 113 -2.30 14.04 -11.73
CA SER A 113 -2.89 14.59 -10.50
C SER A 113 -2.84 13.63 -9.31
N TYR A 114 -2.74 12.32 -9.54
CA TYR A 114 -2.62 11.31 -8.49
C TYR A 114 -1.17 10.93 -8.20
N VAL A 115 -0.20 11.35 -9.00
CA VAL A 115 1.22 11.06 -8.75
C VAL A 115 1.74 12.04 -7.71
N LEU A 116 2.14 11.53 -6.54
CA LEU A 116 2.78 12.33 -5.51
C LEU A 116 4.22 12.64 -5.93
N SER A 117 4.51 13.91 -6.22
CA SER A 117 5.87 14.35 -6.52
C SER A 117 6.39 15.24 -5.42
N LEU A 118 7.27 14.71 -4.56
CA LEU A 118 7.84 15.45 -3.41
C LEU A 118 8.56 16.76 -3.81
N HIS A 119 9.02 16.84 -5.06
CA HIS A 119 9.71 18.02 -5.61
C HIS A 119 8.76 19.14 -6.06
N LYS A 120 7.53 18.78 -6.49
CA LYS A 120 6.53 19.71 -7.05
C LYS A 120 5.32 19.88 -6.12
N PHE A 121 5.24 19.08 -5.06
CA PHE A 121 4.13 19.13 -4.13
C PHE A 121 4.26 20.44 -3.34
N ALA A 122 3.49 21.44 -3.75
CA ALA A 122 3.15 22.53 -2.85
C ALA A 122 2.58 21.87 -1.59
N LEU A 123 2.92 22.43 -0.42
CA LEU A 123 2.41 22.04 0.90
C LEU A 123 0.88 22.28 1.02
N ASP A 124 0.10 21.98 -0.02
CA ASP A 124 -1.36 22.02 -0.02
C ASP A 124 -1.87 20.70 0.59
N TYR A 125 -1.52 20.54 1.87
CA TYR A 125 -1.88 19.43 2.75
C TYR A 125 -3.39 19.39 3.08
N SER A 126 -4.19 20.20 2.38
CA SER A 126 -5.62 20.34 2.61
C SER A 126 -6.44 19.18 2.03
N SER A 127 -5.94 18.49 1.00
CA SER A 127 -6.66 17.35 0.40
C SER A 127 -6.26 16.02 1.05
N HIS A 128 -7.04 15.55 2.02
CA HIS A 128 -6.94 14.18 2.57
C HIS A 128 -7.44 13.12 1.56
N ARG A 129 -6.84 13.09 0.37
CA ARG A 129 -7.20 12.20 -0.74
C ARG A 129 -6.11 11.19 -1.04
N PHE A 130 -6.43 10.22 -1.89
CA PHE A 130 -5.45 9.22 -2.30
C PHE A 130 -4.45 9.76 -3.32
N TYR A 131 -3.19 9.41 -3.11
CA TYR A 131 -2.08 9.62 -4.01
C TYR A 131 -1.29 8.33 -4.23
N MET A 132 -0.51 8.33 -5.29
CA MET A 132 0.30 7.23 -5.75
C MET A 132 1.76 7.65 -5.77
N LEU A 133 2.62 6.83 -5.19
CA LEU A 133 4.05 7.06 -5.10
C LEU A 133 4.80 5.80 -5.49
N GLU A 134 5.92 5.97 -6.17
CA GLU A 134 6.76 4.87 -6.61
C GLU A 134 8.20 5.10 -6.13
N GLY A 135 8.78 4.08 -5.53
CA GLY A 135 10.10 4.21 -4.92
C GLY A 135 10.73 2.88 -4.51
N ILE A 136 11.94 2.98 -4.00
CA ILE A 136 12.73 1.85 -3.49
C ILE A 136 12.77 1.92 -1.96
N VAL A 137 12.66 0.77 -1.30
CA VAL A 137 12.78 0.67 0.16
C VAL A 137 14.24 0.76 0.59
N LEU A 138 14.55 1.74 1.42
CA LEU A 138 15.90 1.99 1.97
C LEU A 138 16.06 1.50 3.40
N ALA A 139 15.01 1.64 4.22
CA ALA A 139 15.03 1.19 5.60
C ALA A 139 13.62 0.80 6.05
N MET A 140 13.56 -0.02 7.09
CA MET A 140 12.32 -0.47 7.71
C MET A 140 12.50 -0.59 9.21
N THR A 141 11.49 -0.19 9.97
CA THR A 141 11.47 -0.40 11.42
C THR A 141 10.98 -1.81 11.76
N ILE A 142 11.20 -2.21 13.01
CA ILE A 142 10.46 -3.33 13.59
C ILE A 142 8.96 -3.04 13.61
N VAL A 143 8.16 -4.10 13.73
CA VAL A 143 6.72 -4.00 13.92
C VAL A 143 6.42 -3.52 15.34
N THR A 144 5.56 -2.51 15.43
CA THR A 144 5.11 -1.89 16.69
C THR A 144 3.59 -1.93 16.78
N LYS A 145 3.04 -1.89 17.99
CA LYS A 145 1.58 -1.84 18.20
C LYS A 145 1.08 -0.40 18.20
N TYR A 146 -0.12 -0.19 17.67
CA TYR A 146 -0.84 1.08 17.76
C TYR A 146 -2.30 0.86 18.18
N THR A 147 -2.95 1.88 18.74
CA THR A 147 -4.38 1.81 19.06
C THR A 147 -5.18 1.95 17.78
N GLN A 148 -5.76 0.83 17.33
CA GLN A 148 -6.58 0.78 16.14
C GLN A 148 -8.00 1.31 16.43
N GLY A 149 -8.54 1.02 17.60
CA GLY A 149 -9.81 1.59 18.05
C GLY A 149 -10.00 1.44 19.55
N ALA A 150 -10.84 2.31 20.10
CA ALA A 150 -11.12 2.36 21.52
C ALA A 150 -12.58 2.72 21.77
N LYS A 151 -13.16 2.10 22.80
CA LYS A 151 -14.47 2.45 23.33
C LYS A 151 -14.30 3.46 24.46
N PHE A 152 -15.15 4.48 24.46
CA PHE A 152 -15.24 5.45 25.52
C PHE A 152 -16.62 5.39 26.17
N VAL A 153 -16.65 5.65 27.47
CA VAL A 153 -17.84 5.61 28.31
C VAL A 153 -17.93 6.92 29.09
N CYS A 154 -19.15 7.43 29.25
CA CYS A 154 -19.40 8.59 30.10
C CYS A 154 -19.17 8.25 31.56
N CYS A 155 -18.41 9.07 32.30
CA CYS A 155 -18.18 8.86 33.73
C CYS A 155 -19.43 9.04 34.60
N GLU A 156 -20.49 9.65 34.08
CA GLU A 156 -21.74 9.87 34.81
C GLU A 156 -22.68 8.66 34.70
N GLU A 157 -22.90 7.96 35.82
CA GLU A 157 -23.71 6.73 35.88
C GLU A 157 -25.18 6.96 35.52
N ALA A 158 -25.71 8.16 35.80
CA ALA A 158 -27.08 8.53 35.44
C ALA A 158 -27.24 8.89 33.95
N CYS A 159 -26.15 8.93 33.17
CA CYS A 159 -26.20 9.27 31.76
C CYS A 159 -26.63 8.06 30.92
N GLN A 160 -27.59 8.28 30.03
CA GLN A 160 -28.08 7.24 29.10
C GLN A 160 -26.99 6.66 28.19
N PHE A 161 -25.87 7.38 27.99
CA PHE A 161 -24.74 6.94 27.18
C PHE A 161 -23.62 6.26 28.00
N CYS A 162 -23.88 5.88 29.26
CA CYS A 162 -22.91 5.17 30.10
C CYS A 162 -22.71 3.70 29.67
N GLU A 163 -23.74 3.02 29.17
CA GLU A 163 -23.63 1.59 28.83
C GLU A 163 -23.59 1.28 27.32
N GLU A 164 -23.90 2.27 26.48
CA GLU A 164 -24.04 2.06 25.03
C GLU A 164 -22.71 2.12 24.28
N PHE A 165 -22.64 1.43 23.14
CA PHE A 165 -21.52 1.50 22.17
C PHE A 165 -21.61 2.77 21.31
N GLN A 166 -21.90 3.90 21.94
CA GLN A 166 -22.14 5.19 21.30
C GLN A 166 -20.80 5.85 20.90
N TYR A 167 -19.82 5.81 21.80
CA TYR A 167 -18.52 6.45 21.60
C TYR A 167 -17.44 5.41 21.29
N ILE A 168 -17.40 4.98 20.04
CA ILE A 168 -16.29 4.20 19.51
C ILE A 168 -15.48 5.11 18.60
N ARG A 169 -14.19 5.23 18.89
CA ARG A 169 -13.25 5.93 18.01
C ARG A 169 -12.35 4.91 17.37
N VAL A 170 -12.22 5.00 16.05
CA VAL A 170 -11.33 4.18 15.25
C VAL A 170 -10.31 5.07 14.56
N HIS A 171 -9.10 4.55 14.43
CA HIS A 171 -8.06 5.20 13.65
C HIS A 171 -8.55 5.49 12.23
N THR A 172 -8.50 6.77 11.85
CA THR A 172 -8.92 7.25 10.54
C THR A 172 -7.69 7.39 9.64
N PRO A 173 -7.69 6.84 8.42
CA PRO A 173 -6.61 7.04 7.47
C PRO A 173 -6.36 8.53 7.24
N GLY A 174 -5.10 8.97 7.35
CA GLY A 174 -4.73 10.37 7.27
C GLY A 174 -4.56 11.07 8.63
N ALA A 175 -5.04 10.46 9.72
CA ALA A 175 -5.00 11.05 11.06
C ALA A 175 -3.80 10.56 11.89
N THR A 176 -3.42 11.32 12.92
CA THR A 176 -2.41 10.90 13.89
C THR A 176 -3.00 9.91 14.90
N GLU A 177 -2.17 9.06 15.51
CA GLU A 177 -2.64 8.10 16.53
C GLU A 177 -3.22 8.80 17.77
N ALA A 178 -2.67 9.97 18.11
CA ALA A 178 -3.20 10.84 19.16
C ALA A 178 -4.62 11.36 18.85
N ALA A 179 -5.10 11.31 17.61
CA ALA A 179 -6.49 11.66 17.30
C ALA A 179 -7.49 10.56 17.72
N THR A 180 -7.01 9.33 17.89
CA THR A 180 -7.82 8.17 18.30
C THR A 180 -7.92 8.07 19.82
N VAL A 181 -6.82 8.28 20.54
CA VAL A 181 -6.77 8.25 22.00
C VAL A 181 -6.53 9.67 22.53
N ARG A 182 -7.59 10.26 23.09
CA ARG A 182 -7.58 11.62 23.63
C ARG A 182 -8.21 11.64 25.01
N ASN A 183 -7.69 12.51 25.88
CA ASN A 183 -8.18 12.67 27.24
C ASN A 183 -9.18 13.83 27.38
N ASP A 184 -9.41 14.61 26.32
CA ASP A 184 -10.25 15.80 26.31
C ASP A 184 -11.60 15.56 25.61
N LEU A 185 -12.07 14.31 25.62
CA LEU A 185 -13.35 13.92 25.04
C LEU A 185 -14.49 14.15 26.04
N ALA A 186 -15.61 14.72 25.59
CA ALA A 186 -16.78 14.99 26.41
C ALA A 186 -18.04 14.33 25.81
N CYS A 187 -18.93 13.90 26.68
CA CYS A 187 -20.22 13.29 26.32
C CYS A 187 -21.11 14.34 25.66
N SER A 188 -21.70 14.02 24.51
CA SER A 188 -22.59 14.94 23.78
C SER A 188 -23.93 15.20 24.49
N PHE A 189 -24.27 14.43 25.52
CA PHE A 189 -25.51 14.60 26.29
C PHE A 189 -25.32 15.42 27.56
N CYS A 190 -24.42 15.00 28.45
CA CYS A 190 -24.20 15.65 29.74
C CYS A 190 -22.93 16.51 29.81
N SER A 191 -22.11 16.54 28.75
CA SER A 191 -20.81 17.23 28.71
C SER A 191 -19.77 16.73 29.72
N SER A 192 -20.07 15.67 30.48
CA SER A 192 -19.11 15.00 31.36
C SER A 192 -17.95 14.40 30.56
N PRO A 193 -16.75 14.27 31.15
CA PRO A 193 -15.62 13.64 30.48
C PRO A 193 -15.93 12.19 30.11
N LEU A 194 -15.39 11.76 28.98
CA LEU A 194 -15.43 10.38 28.52
C LEU A 194 -14.15 9.67 28.94
N GLN A 195 -14.29 8.50 29.57
CA GLN A 195 -13.18 7.64 29.97
C GLN A 195 -13.08 6.45 29.02
N GLU A 196 -11.85 6.08 28.67
CA GLU A 196 -11.61 4.91 27.82
C GLU A 196 -11.86 3.61 28.61
N ASP A 197 -12.65 2.72 28.01
CA ASP A 197 -12.82 1.34 28.48
C ASP A 197 -11.72 0.46 27.87
N MET A 198 -10.62 0.30 28.62
CA MET A 198 -9.43 -0.44 28.19
C MET A 198 -9.71 -1.89 27.81
N LYS A 199 -10.79 -2.50 28.32
CA LYS A 199 -11.17 -3.89 27.99
C LYS A 199 -11.47 -4.06 26.50
N TYR A 200 -12.00 -3.02 25.87
CA TYR A 200 -12.41 -3.03 24.46
C TYR A 200 -11.40 -2.31 23.55
N ARG A 201 -10.20 -2.00 24.05
CA ARG A 201 -9.14 -1.44 23.22
C ARG A 201 -8.69 -2.47 22.20
N VAL A 202 -8.80 -2.10 20.93
CA VAL A 202 -8.30 -2.91 19.83
C VAL A 202 -6.95 -2.36 19.40
N LEU A 203 -5.93 -3.22 19.45
CA LEU A 203 -4.58 -2.89 18.99
C LEU A 203 -4.37 -3.45 17.58
N GLY A 204 -3.77 -2.64 16.72
CA GLY A 204 -3.28 -3.05 15.41
C GLY A 204 -1.76 -3.06 15.38
N ASP A 205 -1.21 -3.53 14.28
CA ASP A 205 0.22 -3.54 14.03
C ASP A 205 0.62 -2.41 13.07
N LYS A 206 1.82 -1.85 13.26
CA LYS A 206 2.36 -0.73 12.50
C LYS A 206 3.84 -0.94 12.20
N GLN A 207 4.23 -0.63 10.97
CA GLN A 207 5.61 -0.63 10.52
C GLN A 207 5.89 0.65 9.73
N MET A 208 7.06 1.25 9.93
CA MET A 208 7.50 2.42 9.18
C MET A 208 8.53 2.00 8.15
N ILE A 209 8.38 2.46 6.92
CA ILE A 209 9.28 2.18 5.81
C ILE A 209 9.81 3.51 5.27
N GLU A 210 11.13 3.63 5.18
CA GLU A 210 11.77 4.74 4.48
C GLU A 210 11.96 4.36 3.01
N MET A 211 11.43 5.19 2.13
CA MET A 211 11.51 5.00 0.69
C MET A 211 12.16 6.19 0.01
N ILE A 212 12.77 5.95 -1.16
CA ILE A 212 13.35 6.99 -2.01
C ILE A 212 12.66 6.99 -3.38
N ASP A 213 12.49 8.17 -3.98
CA ASP A 213 11.89 8.33 -5.31
C ASP A 213 12.62 7.48 -6.34
N ILE A 214 11.87 6.79 -7.20
CA ILE A 214 12.40 5.92 -8.26
C ILE A 214 13.43 6.62 -9.17
N LYS A 215 13.32 7.94 -9.34
CA LYS A 215 14.26 8.74 -10.14
C LYS A 215 15.69 8.69 -9.58
N ALA A 216 15.88 8.36 -8.31
CA ALA A 216 17.20 8.18 -7.71
C ALA A 216 18.03 7.08 -8.42
N ILE A 217 17.38 6.08 -9.04
CA ILE A 217 18.07 5.05 -9.84
C ILE A 217 18.94 5.68 -10.94
N SER A 218 18.44 6.75 -11.59
CA SER A 218 19.18 7.40 -12.68
C SER A 218 20.53 7.97 -12.24
N VAL A 219 20.68 8.35 -10.96
CA VAL A 219 21.95 8.83 -10.41
C VAL A 219 22.93 7.67 -10.18
N PHE A 220 22.43 6.48 -9.84
CA PHE A 220 23.26 5.29 -9.65
C PHE A 220 23.78 4.69 -10.97
N GLN A 221 23.23 5.08 -12.13
CA GLN A 221 23.58 4.50 -13.43
C GLN A 221 24.92 5.00 -14.02
N GLY A 222 25.70 5.82 -13.30
CA GLY A 222 27.08 6.19 -13.66
C GLY A 222 27.24 7.09 -14.90
N PHE A 223 26.22 7.19 -15.77
CA PHE A 223 26.22 7.95 -17.02
C PHE A 223 25.47 9.30 -16.91
N SER A 224 25.53 9.98 -15.77
CA SER A 224 24.99 11.35 -15.69
C SER A 224 25.99 12.33 -16.31
N GLN A 225 25.75 12.73 -17.56
CA GLN A 225 26.35 13.93 -18.16
C GLN A 225 25.88 15.23 -17.46
N SER A 226 24.92 15.16 -16.53
CA SER A 226 24.42 16.34 -15.83
C SER A 226 25.40 16.77 -14.74
N LYS A 227 25.89 18.01 -14.83
CA LYS A 227 26.73 18.70 -13.84
C LYS A 227 25.99 19.07 -12.54
N MET A 228 24.76 18.58 -12.35
CA MET A 228 23.94 18.94 -11.18
C MET A 228 24.04 17.86 -10.10
N HIS A 229 24.58 18.25 -8.94
CA HIS A 229 24.52 17.44 -7.73
C HIS A 229 23.08 17.41 -7.22
N ILE A 230 22.31 16.40 -7.61
CA ILE A 230 20.93 16.21 -7.15
C ILE A 230 20.95 15.33 -5.90
N ARG A 231 20.28 15.78 -4.83
CA ARG A 231 20.03 14.97 -3.64
C ARG A 231 18.56 14.55 -3.62
N PHE A 232 18.34 13.27 -3.36
CA PHE A 232 17.00 12.72 -3.16
C PHE A 232 16.77 12.56 -1.66
N GLN A 233 15.69 13.14 -1.16
CA GLN A 233 15.26 12.95 0.22
C GLN A 233 14.42 11.68 0.31
N SER A 234 14.60 10.91 1.39
CA SER A 234 13.69 9.81 1.70
C SER A 234 12.35 10.33 2.20
N PHE A 235 11.34 9.48 2.14
CA PHE A 235 10.02 9.75 2.70
C PHE A 235 9.53 8.52 3.47
N THR A 236 8.81 8.78 4.55
CA THR A 236 8.28 7.75 5.42
C THR A 236 6.91 7.26 4.93
N VAL A 237 6.75 5.95 4.84
CA VAL A 237 5.48 5.27 4.57
C VAL A 237 5.06 4.46 5.79
N PHE A 238 3.83 4.66 6.26
CA PHE A 238 3.22 3.84 7.31
C PHE A 238 2.48 2.66 6.72
N LEU A 239 2.90 1.45 7.08
CA LEU A 239 2.18 0.21 6.84
C LEU A 239 1.43 -0.18 8.11
N ARG A 240 0.16 -0.57 7.96
CA ARG A 240 -0.68 -1.01 9.08
C ARG A 240 -1.33 -2.36 8.78
N ASP A 241 -1.53 -3.14 9.84
CA ASP A 241 -2.28 -4.40 9.85
C ASP A 241 -1.81 -5.36 8.73
N GLU A 242 -2.71 -5.85 7.90
CA GLU A 242 -2.49 -6.57 6.63
C GLU A 242 -1.34 -6.15 5.68
N LEU A 243 -0.85 -4.90 5.76
CA LEU A 243 0.20 -4.39 4.87
C LEU A 243 1.60 -4.64 5.42
N ILE A 244 1.70 -5.15 6.64
CA ILE A 244 2.98 -5.43 7.29
C ILE A 244 3.70 -6.56 6.57
N ASP A 245 5.03 -6.44 6.51
CA ASP A 245 5.94 -7.37 5.86
C ASP A 245 5.63 -7.60 4.36
N LYS A 246 4.79 -6.75 3.74
CA LYS A 246 4.56 -6.75 2.28
C LYS A 246 5.70 -6.12 1.51
N MET A 247 6.57 -5.38 2.18
CA MET A 247 7.71 -4.66 1.59
C MET A 247 9.02 -5.27 2.06
N LYS A 248 9.98 -5.43 1.13
CA LYS A 248 11.34 -5.90 1.41
C LYS A 248 12.37 -4.82 1.08
N LEU A 249 13.45 -4.79 1.84
CA LEU A 249 14.58 -3.87 1.64
C LEU A 249 15.14 -4.01 0.21
N GLY A 250 15.48 -2.89 -0.42
CA GLY A 250 16.08 -2.85 -1.77
C GLY A 250 15.09 -3.09 -2.92
N ASN A 251 13.87 -3.52 -2.62
CA ASN A 251 12.85 -3.75 -3.64
C ASN A 251 12.09 -2.46 -3.99
N LYS A 252 11.54 -2.46 -5.22
CA LYS A 252 10.77 -1.35 -5.78
C LYS A 252 9.28 -1.58 -5.59
N TYR A 253 8.57 -0.55 -5.13
CA TYR A 253 7.15 -0.61 -4.85
C TYR A 253 6.40 0.61 -5.37
N LYS A 254 5.13 0.37 -5.70
CA LYS A 254 4.12 1.37 -5.94
C LYS A 254 3.16 1.37 -4.75
N VAL A 255 3.05 2.51 -4.09
CA VAL A 255 2.24 2.69 -2.89
C VAL A 255 1.11 3.66 -3.20
N ILE A 256 -0.12 3.26 -2.89
CA ILE A 256 -1.28 4.14 -2.88
C ILE A 256 -1.56 4.49 -1.42
N GLY A 257 -1.68 5.77 -1.09
CA GLY A 257 -1.86 6.21 0.28
C GLY A 257 -2.35 7.64 0.41
N ILE A 258 -2.61 8.06 1.64
CA ILE A 258 -3.05 9.42 1.99
C ILE A 258 -1.88 10.12 2.70
N PRO A 259 -1.47 11.33 2.27
CA PRO A 259 -0.40 12.06 2.91
C PRO A 259 -0.81 12.51 4.32
N VAL A 260 0.13 12.45 5.25
CA VAL A 260 -0.03 12.81 6.66
C VAL A 260 1.12 13.71 7.08
N CYS A 261 0.81 14.83 7.72
CA CYS A 261 1.81 15.65 8.38
C CYS A 261 1.97 15.18 9.82
N MET A 262 3.20 14.85 10.19
CA MET A 262 3.55 14.65 11.59
C MET A 262 4.29 15.87 12.09
N GLU A 263 3.70 16.53 13.07
CA GLU A 263 4.35 17.60 13.82
C GLU A 263 5.19 16.96 14.93
N SER A 264 6.51 17.07 14.78
CA SER A 264 7.42 16.97 15.92
C SER A 264 7.63 18.37 16.50
N SER A 265 8.11 18.46 17.74
CA SER A 265 8.29 19.72 18.48
C SER A 265 9.15 20.78 17.78
N SER A 266 9.84 20.45 16.68
CA SER A 266 10.65 21.40 15.90
C SER A 266 10.58 21.23 14.37
N GLN A 267 9.95 20.17 13.86
CA GLN A 267 9.94 19.86 12.42
C GLN A 267 8.61 19.20 12.01
N ILE A 268 8.08 19.62 10.86
CA ILE A 268 6.94 18.98 10.21
C ILE A 268 7.50 18.00 9.18
N THR A 269 7.22 16.72 9.37
CA THR A 269 7.61 15.67 8.42
C THR A 269 6.39 15.20 7.65
N ALA A 270 6.50 15.18 6.32
CA ALA A 270 5.47 14.63 5.46
C ALA A 270 5.66 13.11 5.32
N CYS A 271 4.63 12.36 5.69
CA CYS A 271 4.58 10.92 5.61
C CYS A 271 3.43 10.48 4.70
N LEU A 272 3.41 9.22 4.30
CA LEU A 272 2.32 8.62 3.54
C LEU A 272 1.72 7.45 4.31
N GLU A 273 0.42 7.50 4.62
CA GLU A 273 -0.28 6.34 5.17
C GLU A 273 -0.74 5.43 4.03
N ALA A 274 -0.15 4.22 3.95
CA ALA A 274 -0.42 3.29 2.86
C ALA A 274 -1.81 2.68 2.98
N ASN A 275 -2.53 2.68 1.87
CA ASN A 275 -3.79 1.98 1.67
C ASN A 275 -3.59 0.66 0.91
N SER A 276 -2.78 0.69 -0.13
CA SER A 276 -2.35 -0.51 -0.85
C SER A 276 -0.92 -0.38 -1.33
N VAL A 277 -0.23 -1.52 -1.31
CA VAL A 277 1.15 -1.66 -1.73
C VAL A 277 1.22 -2.72 -2.80
N GLN A 278 1.88 -2.39 -3.90
CA GLN A 278 2.07 -3.28 -5.03
C GLN A 278 3.57 -3.35 -5.33
N PRO A 279 4.16 -4.54 -5.47
CA PRO A 279 5.50 -4.64 -6.00
C PRO A 279 5.50 -4.00 -7.39
N SER A 280 6.29 -2.95 -7.54
CA SER A 280 6.55 -2.38 -8.85
C SER A 280 7.71 -3.18 -9.40
N ASP A 281 7.41 -4.39 -9.84
CA ASP A 281 8.41 -5.19 -10.49
C ASP A 281 8.90 -4.39 -11.70
N LEU A 282 10.22 -4.28 -11.86
CA LEU A 282 10.80 -4.43 -13.19
C LEU A 282 10.50 -5.86 -13.63
N LYS A 283 9.22 -6.19 -13.82
CA LYS A 283 8.85 -7.38 -14.55
C LYS A 283 9.34 -7.06 -15.94
N GLY A 284 10.57 -7.49 -16.23
CA GLY A 284 10.92 -7.92 -17.57
C GLY A 284 9.73 -8.71 -18.12
N PRO A 285 9.47 -8.64 -19.43
CA PRO A 285 8.21 -9.07 -20.01
C PRO A 285 7.73 -10.37 -19.36
N SER A 286 6.50 -10.36 -18.82
CA SER A 286 5.89 -11.46 -18.03
C SER A 286 5.93 -12.82 -18.74
N SER A 287 6.29 -12.81 -20.02
CA SER A 287 6.69 -13.96 -20.79
C SER A 287 7.95 -13.66 -21.59
N ILE A 288 8.86 -14.63 -21.65
CA ILE A 288 9.97 -14.64 -22.61
C ILE A 288 9.38 -14.40 -24.01
N SER A 289 9.90 -13.39 -24.73
CA SER A 289 9.45 -13.04 -26.07
C SER A 289 9.37 -14.27 -26.97
N ARG A 290 8.31 -14.35 -27.81
CA ARG A 290 8.14 -15.45 -28.78
C ARG A 290 9.38 -15.63 -29.66
N LYS A 291 10.11 -14.54 -29.96
CA LYS A 291 11.39 -14.59 -30.70
C LYS A 291 12.47 -15.36 -29.95
N PHE A 292 12.60 -15.16 -28.64
CA PHE A 292 13.56 -15.90 -27.80
C PHE A 292 13.16 -17.35 -27.64
N LYS A 293 11.86 -17.65 -27.47
CA LYS A 293 11.35 -19.03 -27.45
C LYS A 293 11.62 -19.75 -28.78
N CYS A 294 11.39 -19.06 -29.90
CA CYS A 294 11.69 -19.57 -31.24
C CYS A 294 13.20 -19.82 -31.41
N LEU A 295 14.04 -18.85 -31.01
CA LEU A 295 15.49 -18.99 -31.05
C LEU A 295 15.96 -20.23 -30.27
N LEU A 296 15.49 -20.40 -29.03
CA LEU A 296 15.80 -21.57 -28.22
C LEU A 296 15.42 -22.88 -28.94
N SER A 297 14.22 -22.95 -29.51
CA SER A 297 13.76 -24.12 -30.27
C SER A 297 14.57 -24.41 -31.53
N LEU A 298 15.03 -23.39 -32.25
CA LEU A 298 15.87 -23.58 -33.45
C LEU A 298 17.30 -24.01 -33.09
N THR A 299 17.73 -23.70 -31.88
CA THR A 299 19.08 -24.00 -31.39
C THR A 299 19.15 -25.26 -30.53
N SER A 300 18.03 -25.95 -30.29
CA SER A 300 17.93 -27.11 -29.41
C SER A 300 18.79 -28.31 -29.83
N ASN A 301 19.24 -28.33 -31.08
CA ASN A 301 20.08 -29.40 -31.63
C ASN A 301 21.53 -29.36 -31.11
N SER A 302 21.90 -28.34 -30.32
CA SER A 302 23.23 -28.24 -29.70
C SER A 302 23.15 -27.50 -28.37
N TYR A 303 23.75 -28.10 -27.34
CA TYR A 303 23.76 -27.57 -25.97
C TYR A 303 24.38 -26.16 -25.83
N TRP A 304 25.27 -25.77 -26.74
CA TRP A 304 26.01 -24.50 -26.66
C TRP A 304 25.55 -23.44 -27.67
N ARG A 305 24.71 -23.82 -28.64
CA ARG A 305 24.39 -22.91 -29.75
C ARG A 305 23.53 -21.73 -29.29
N PHE A 306 22.61 -21.98 -28.36
CA PHE A 306 21.77 -20.94 -27.77
C PHE A 306 22.63 -19.93 -26.99
N THR A 307 23.45 -20.43 -26.06
CA THR A 307 24.29 -19.61 -25.18
C THR A 307 25.37 -18.86 -25.96
N ALA A 308 25.97 -19.47 -26.99
CA ALA A 308 26.90 -18.80 -27.90
C ALA A 308 26.26 -17.64 -28.65
N LEU A 309 25.02 -17.81 -29.13
CA LEU A 309 24.28 -16.73 -29.81
C LEU A 309 23.90 -15.61 -28.83
N LEU A 310 23.55 -15.93 -27.58
CA LEU A 310 23.31 -14.94 -26.55
C LEU A 310 24.58 -14.15 -26.24
N ALA A 311 25.70 -14.82 -25.97
CA ALA A 311 26.98 -14.19 -25.70
C ALA A 311 27.45 -13.32 -26.87
N ASN A 312 27.23 -13.76 -28.11
CA ASN A 312 27.57 -12.99 -29.30
C ASN A 312 26.82 -11.66 -29.39
N ASN A 313 25.55 -11.63 -28.98
CA ASN A 313 24.69 -10.43 -29.06
C ASN A 313 24.65 -9.62 -27.76
N PHE A 314 25.09 -10.18 -26.63
CA PHE A 314 25.08 -9.49 -25.35
C PHE A 314 25.97 -8.25 -25.39
N ALA A 315 25.48 -7.15 -24.79
CA ALA A 315 26.15 -5.85 -24.78
C ALA A 315 26.51 -5.31 -26.19
N SER A 316 25.71 -5.60 -27.21
CA SER A 316 25.93 -5.13 -28.60
C SER A 316 25.95 -3.61 -28.75
N GLU A 317 25.32 -2.88 -27.82
CA GLU A 317 25.35 -1.42 -27.78
C GLU A 317 26.69 -0.85 -27.27
N ILE A 318 27.52 -1.68 -26.62
CA ILE A 318 28.80 -1.27 -26.04
C ILE A 318 29.97 -1.80 -26.89
N VAL A 319 29.90 -3.06 -27.31
CA VAL A 319 30.93 -3.72 -28.10
C VAL A 319 30.30 -4.48 -29.27
N PRO A 320 30.92 -4.45 -30.47
CA PRO A 320 30.41 -5.18 -31.63
C PRO A 320 30.13 -6.66 -31.33
N PRO A 321 29.14 -7.27 -32.01
CA PRO A 321 28.90 -8.70 -31.90
C PRO A 321 30.13 -9.52 -32.29
N GLY A 322 30.39 -10.61 -31.55
CA GLY A 322 31.52 -11.51 -31.83
C GLY A 322 32.81 -11.20 -31.08
N ILE A 323 32.90 -10.04 -30.41
CA ILE A 323 34.07 -9.65 -29.62
C ILE A 323 33.83 -9.96 -28.13
N TYR A 324 34.88 -10.41 -27.45
CA TYR A 324 34.86 -10.74 -26.02
C TYR A 324 33.81 -11.80 -25.63
N ASN A 325 33.46 -12.71 -26.54
CA ASN A 325 32.40 -13.69 -26.34
C ASN A 325 32.58 -14.54 -25.07
N THR A 326 33.82 -14.92 -24.71
CA THR A 326 34.09 -15.65 -23.47
C THR A 326 33.73 -14.85 -22.23
N LEU A 327 34.07 -13.56 -22.20
CA LEU A 327 33.72 -12.67 -21.09
C LEU A 327 32.21 -12.44 -21.03
N LYS A 328 31.58 -12.16 -22.18
CA LYS A 328 30.12 -11.99 -22.27
C LYS A 328 29.39 -13.25 -21.78
N LEU A 329 29.88 -14.43 -22.15
CA LEU A 329 29.34 -15.70 -21.67
C LEU A 329 29.54 -15.87 -20.16
N ALA A 330 30.73 -15.54 -19.63
CA ALA A 330 30.98 -15.61 -18.19
C ALA A 330 30.02 -14.70 -17.41
N ILE A 331 29.80 -13.46 -17.88
CA ILE A 331 28.85 -12.52 -17.29
C ILE A 331 27.42 -13.10 -17.32
N LEU A 332 27.00 -13.67 -18.46
CA LEU A 332 25.69 -14.32 -18.57
C LEU A 332 25.54 -15.50 -17.59
N LEU A 333 26.58 -16.32 -17.41
CA LEU A 333 26.57 -17.43 -16.45
C LEU A 333 26.48 -16.92 -15.00
N SER A 334 27.21 -15.85 -14.66
CA SER A 334 27.13 -15.18 -13.35
C SER A 334 25.70 -14.69 -13.05
N LEU A 335 25.00 -14.13 -14.04
CA LEU A 335 23.61 -13.70 -13.90
C LEU A 335 22.61 -14.86 -13.72
N VAL A 336 22.85 -16.00 -14.37
CA VAL A 336 21.99 -17.18 -14.22
C VAL A 336 22.15 -17.79 -12.82
N LEU A 337 23.39 -17.91 -12.33
CA LEU A 337 23.69 -18.50 -11.02
C LEU A 337 23.19 -17.65 -9.85
N THR A 338 23.07 -16.33 -10.03
CA THR A 338 22.56 -15.39 -9.02
C THR A 338 21.02 -15.37 -8.90
N SER A 339 20.30 -16.15 -9.74
CA SER A 339 18.84 -16.11 -9.79
C SER A 339 18.13 -17.02 -8.78
N ASP A 340 18.83 -17.98 -8.15
CA ASP A 340 18.27 -18.84 -7.09
C ASP A 340 18.38 -18.14 -5.72
N LYS A 341 17.32 -17.42 -5.37
CA LYS A 341 17.31 -16.45 -4.26
C LYS A 341 17.13 -17.02 -2.85
N ASP A 342 17.02 -18.32 -2.66
CA ASP A 342 16.63 -18.89 -1.35
C ASP A 342 17.61 -19.92 -0.75
N ASP A 343 18.69 -20.30 -1.45
CA ASP A 343 19.70 -21.21 -0.89
C ASP A 343 20.90 -20.43 -0.35
N THR A 344 21.09 -20.47 0.97
CA THR A 344 22.25 -19.90 1.69
C THR A 344 23.58 -20.59 1.35
N THR A 345 23.53 -21.63 0.51
CA THR A 345 24.67 -22.42 0.03
C THR A 345 24.88 -22.28 -1.48
N SER A 346 24.26 -21.30 -2.14
CA SER A 346 24.38 -21.11 -3.59
C SER A 346 25.81 -20.69 -4.00
N ASP A 347 26.39 -21.42 -4.95
CA ASP A 347 27.68 -21.11 -5.56
C ASP A 347 27.54 -19.89 -6.49
N TYR A 348 28.08 -18.75 -6.08
CA TYR A 348 28.12 -17.54 -6.91
C TYR A 348 29.35 -17.57 -7.83
N LEU A 349 29.16 -17.15 -9.09
CA LEU A 349 30.28 -16.89 -9.99
C LEU A 349 30.64 -15.41 -9.96
N ASP A 350 31.57 -15.05 -9.09
CA ASP A 350 32.18 -13.72 -9.06
C ASP A 350 33.24 -13.61 -10.16
N LEU A 351 33.21 -12.50 -10.91
CA LEU A 351 34.10 -12.27 -12.05
C LEU A 351 34.96 -11.04 -11.81
N LEU A 352 36.28 -11.23 -11.75
CA LEU A 352 37.26 -10.17 -11.81
C LEU A 352 37.91 -10.16 -13.19
N VAL A 353 37.78 -9.04 -13.91
CA VAL A 353 38.39 -8.86 -15.23
C VAL A 353 39.53 -7.86 -15.09
N LEU A 354 40.75 -8.32 -15.38
CA LEU A 354 41.93 -7.47 -15.42
C LEU A 354 42.20 -7.08 -16.87
N THR A 355 42.38 -5.79 -17.11
CA THR A 355 42.77 -5.23 -18.40
C THR A 355 43.94 -4.28 -18.19
N ASN A 356 44.76 -4.12 -19.23
CA ASN A 356 45.76 -3.05 -19.27
C ASN A 356 45.18 -1.91 -20.10
N ASP A 357 45.02 -0.73 -19.49
CA ASP A 357 44.66 0.48 -20.21
C ASP A 357 45.84 0.93 -21.06
N SER A 358 45.93 0.43 -22.29
CA SER A 358 46.95 0.84 -23.26
C SER A 358 46.61 2.14 -24.00
N LEU A 359 45.43 2.72 -23.75
CA LEU A 359 44.97 3.97 -24.36
C LEU A 359 45.12 5.12 -23.36
N ILE A 360 46.33 5.67 -23.28
CA ILE A 360 46.52 7.05 -22.81
C ILE A 360 45.99 7.95 -23.93
N ILE A 361 44.73 8.37 -23.83
CA ILE A 361 44.22 9.47 -24.64
C ILE A 361 44.71 10.74 -23.94
N ASP A 362 45.78 11.34 -24.45
CA ASP A 362 46.20 12.68 -24.02
C ASP A 362 45.01 13.63 -24.17
N ARG A 363 44.66 14.31 -23.07
CA ARG A 363 43.50 15.19 -22.96
C ARG A 363 43.72 16.53 -23.66
#